data_AF-A0A845X2I3-F1
#
_entry.id   AF-A0A845X2I3-F1
#
_cell.length_a   1.000
_cell.length_b   1.000
_cell.length_c   1.000
_cell.angle_alpha   90.00
_cell.angle_beta   90.00
_cell.angle_gamma   90.00
#
_symmetry.space_group_name_H-M   'P 1'
#
loop_
_entity.id
_entity.type
_entity.pdbx_description
1 polymer ?
#
loop_
_entity_poly.entity_id
_entity_poly.type
_entity_poly.pdbx_seq_one_letter_code
_entity_poly.pdbx_strand_id
1 'polypeptide(L)'
;MRTAISSGQDQQDTLTENDIPTGDGGFFRDYEVQLQAGDNVAIDLVSNEFDPIVSLIKFDGTPIGDNDDSPEGTTDSLLFVRIKESGAYIVRVRSFGETGGGAFTLTVTRLAPVD
;
A
#
# COMPACT_ATOMS: atom_id res chain seq x y z
N MET A 1 -13.75 -0.39 10.01
CA MET A 1 -12.85 0.79 10.07
C MET A 1 -11.50 0.34 9.56
N ARG A 2 -10.76 1.18 8.83
CA ARG A 2 -9.42 0.84 8.32
C ARG A 2 -8.43 0.82 9.48
N THR A 3 -7.43 -0.04 9.41
CA THR A 3 -6.32 -0.03 10.36
C THR A 3 -5.43 1.18 10.06
N ALA A 4 -5.19 2.02 11.06
CA ALA A 4 -4.27 3.15 10.92
C ALA A 4 -2.82 2.65 11.06
N ILE A 5 -1.95 3.07 10.14
CA ILE A 5 -0.52 2.72 10.13
C ILE A 5 0.33 3.98 10.32
N SER A 6 1.50 3.78 10.92
CA SER A 6 2.45 4.86 11.22
C SER A 6 3.66 4.78 10.29
N SER A 7 4.21 5.95 9.94
CA SER A 7 5.41 6.00 9.11
C SER A 7 6.59 5.27 9.76
N GLY A 8 7.32 4.48 8.98
CA GLY A 8 8.52 3.76 9.37
C GLY A 8 8.28 2.58 10.31
N GLN A 9 7.04 2.08 10.41
CA GLN A 9 6.70 0.88 11.17
C GLN A 9 6.26 -0.22 10.21
N ASP A 10 6.74 -1.44 10.47
CA ASP A 10 6.33 -2.62 9.72
C ASP A 10 4.93 -3.05 10.17
N GLN A 11 4.03 -3.18 9.21
CA GLN A 11 2.72 -3.78 9.38
C GLN A 11 2.76 -5.19 8.80
N GLN A 12 2.86 -6.19 9.69
CA GLN A 12 2.71 -7.59 9.32
C GLN A 12 1.23 -7.97 9.38
N ASP A 13 0.71 -8.59 8.32
CA ASP A 13 -0.70 -8.99 8.22
C ASP A 13 -0.87 -10.14 7.22
N THR A 14 -2.11 -10.58 6.99
CA THR A 14 -2.46 -11.62 6.02
C THR A 14 -3.61 -11.13 5.13
N LEU A 15 -3.39 -11.20 3.82
CA LEU A 15 -4.41 -10.93 2.80
C LEU A 15 -5.23 -12.21 2.58
N THR A 16 -6.55 -12.14 2.75
CA THR A 16 -7.43 -13.31 2.67
C THR A 16 -8.70 -13.02 1.88
N GLU A 17 -9.37 -14.06 1.40
CA GLU A 17 -10.68 -13.95 0.70
C GLU A 17 -11.80 -13.27 1.52
N ASN A 18 -11.63 -13.13 2.84
CA ASN A 18 -12.57 -12.41 3.71
C ASN A 18 -12.32 -10.90 3.73
N ASP A 19 -11.26 -10.42 3.05
CA ASP A 19 -11.00 -9.00 2.84
C ASP A 19 -11.99 -8.39 1.84
N ILE A 20 -11.79 -7.11 1.49
CA ILE A 20 -12.77 -6.34 0.74
C ILE A 20 -12.83 -6.88 -0.70
N PRO A 21 -13.97 -7.41 -1.18
CA PRO A 21 -14.07 -7.98 -2.51
C PRO A 21 -14.01 -6.88 -3.58
N THR A 22 -13.31 -7.16 -4.68
CA THR A 22 -13.24 -6.27 -5.84
C THR A 22 -14.48 -6.37 -6.75
N GLY A 23 -15.21 -7.49 -6.68
CA GLY A 23 -16.41 -7.77 -7.48
C GLY A 23 -16.16 -8.64 -8.73
N ASP A 24 -14.88 -8.88 -9.04
CA ASP A 24 -14.37 -9.71 -10.14
C ASP A 24 -13.53 -10.89 -9.62
N GLY A 25 -13.82 -11.36 -8.42
CA GLY A 25 -13.19 -12.55 -7.80
C GLY A 25 -12.02 -12.22 -6.86
N GLY A 26 -11.42 -11.05 -7.00
CA GLY A 26 -10.34 -10.55 -6.15
C GLY A 26 -10.78 -9.98 -4.80
N PHE A 27 -9.78 -9.71 -3.96
CA PHE A 27 -9.92 -9.04 -2.68
C PHE A 27 -8.73 -8.14 -2.38
N PHE A 28 -8.95 -7.13 -1.54
CA PHE A 28 -7.92 -6.20 -1.11
C PHE A 28 -8.10 -5.78 0.35
N ARG A 29 -7.00 -5.33 0.96
CA ARG A 29 -7.00 -4.75 2.30
C ARG A 29 -6.59 -3.27 2.24
N ASP A 30 -7.35 -2.42 2.92
CA ASP A 30 -7.10 -0.98 3.01
C ASP A 30 -6.55 -0.61 4.40
N TYR A 31 -5.46 0.17 4.41
CA TYR A 31 -4.89 0.83 5.58
C TYR A 31 -5.02 2.35 5.44
N GLU A 32 -5.04 3.06 6.57
CA GLU A 32 -5.07 4.53 6.59
C GLU A 32 -3.74 5.10 7.09
N VAL A 33 -3.23 6.13 6.41
CA VAL A 33 -2.01 6.85 6.79
C VAL A 33 -2.19 8.36 6.65
N GLN A 34 -1.60 9.11 7.57
CA GLN A 34 -1.60 10.59 7.53
C GLN A 34 -0.32 11.12 6.87
N LEU A 35 -0.49 11.84 5.76
CA LEU A 35 0.61 12.38 4.96
C LEU A 35 0.50 13.91 4.85
N GLN A 36 1.62 14.58 4.58
CA GLN A 36 1.72 16.03 4.49
C GLN A 36 2.16 16.47 3.09
N ALA A 37 1.59 17.58 2.62
CA ALA A 37 2.07 18.26 1.42
C ALA A 37 3.53 18.65 1.62
N GLY A 38 4.44 18.03 0.87
CA GLY A 38 5.87 18.14 1.18
C GLY A 38 6.59 16.80 1.11
N ASP A 39 5.91 15.76 1.55
CA ASP A 39 6.56 14.46 1.73
C ASP A 39 6.92 13.81 0.39
N ASN A 40 8.07 13.13 0.40
CA ASN A 40 8.31 11.97 -0.45
C ASN A 40 7.97 10.73 0.36
N VAL A 41 7.16 9.84 -0.21
CA VAL A 41 6.70 8.62 0.45
C VAL A 41 7.21 7.42 -0.34
N ALA A 42 7.81 6.48 0.37
CA ALA A 42 8.11 5.14 -0.13
C ALA A 42 7.14 4.17 0.54
N ILE A 43 6.51 3.29 -0.23
CA ILE A 43 5.64 2.23 0.27
C ILE A 43 6.21 0.91 -0.22
N ASP A 44 6.70 0.12 0.73
CA ASP A 44 7.31 -1.17 0.52
C ASP A 44 6.32 -2.26 0.92
N LEU A 45 6.08 -3.22 0.03
CA LEU A 45 5.18 -4.33 0.23
C LEU A 45 5.85 -5.63 -0.20
N VAL A 46 6.15 -6.47 0.78
CA VAL A 46 6.85 -7.75 0.61
C VAL A 46 5.92 -8.91 0.88
N SER A 47 5.90 -9.89 -0.02
CA SER A 47 5.26 -11.18 0.22
C SER A 47 5.98 -12.32 -0.49
N ASN A 48 6.12 -13.45 0.21
CA ASN A 48 6.60 -14.70 -0.38
C ASN A 48 5.45 -15.64 -0.80
N GLU A 49 4.19 -15.25 -0.56
CA GLU A 49 3.02 -16.12 -0.74
C GLU A 49 2.14 -15.70 -1.92
N PHE A 50 2.21 -14.44 -2.33
CA PHE A 50 1.51 -13.93 -3.49
C PHE A 50 2.36 -12.86 -4.19
N ASP A 51 1.98 -12.50 -5.40
CA ASP A 51 2.53 -11.38 -6.16
C ASP A 51 1.81 -10.08 -5.73
N PRO A 52 2.43 -9.25 -4.86
CA PRO A 52 1.78 -8.07 -4.30
C PRO A 52 1.59 -6.94 -5.30
N ILE A 53 0.57 -6.13 -5.02
CA ILE A 53 0.39 -4.81 -5.61
C ILE A 53 0.03 -3.84 -4.50
N VAL A 54 0.72 -2.70 -4.49
CA VAL A 54 0.42 -1.59 -3.60
C VAL A 54 -0.15 -0.40 -4.37
N SER A 55 -1.19 0.23 -3.81
CA SER A 55 -1.76 1.47 -4.35
C SER A 55 -1.91 2.52 -3.26
N LEU A 56 -1.62 3.77 -3.61
CA LEU A 56 -1.91 4.94 -2.79
C LEU A 56 -3.11 5.69 -3.38
N ILE A 57 -4.10 5.96 -2.54
CA ILE A 57 -5.38 6.56 -2.93
C ILE A 57 -5.70 7.68 -1.93
N LYS A 58 -6.25 8.80 -2.39
CA LYS A 58 -6.83 9.81 -1.48
C LYS A 58 -8.08 9.24 -0.79
N PHE A 59 -8.46 9.84 0.33
CA PHE A 59 -9.68 9.45 1.05
C PHE A 59 -10.98 9.62 0.23
N ASP A 60 -10.98 10.50 -0.76
CA ASP A 60 -12.10 10.69 -1.71
C ASP A 60 -12.14 9.65 -2.85
N GLY A 61 -11.20 8.70 -2.86
CA GLY A 61 -11.10 7.66 -3.88
C GLY A 61 -10.21 8.02 -5.07
N THR A 62 -9.63 9.22 -5.12
CA THR A 62 -8.73 9.61 -6.21
C THR A 62 -7.43 8.79 -6.17
N PRO A 63 -7.06 8.06 -7.23
CA PRO A 63 -5.81 7.32 -7.27
C PRO A 63 -4.62 8.28 -7.35
N ILE A 64 -3.57 8.00 -6.58
CA ILE A 64 -2.31 8.74 -6.61
C ILE A 64 -1.24 7.98 -7.38
N GLY A 65 -1.20 6.66 -7.20
CA GLY A 65 -0.29 5.78 -7.92
C GLY A 65 -0.40 4.34 -7.39
N ASP A 66 0.11 3.42 -8.17
CA ASP A 66 0.21 2.00 -7.85
C ASP A 66 1.49 1.42 -8.45
N ASN A 67 1.96 0.31 -7.87
CA ASN A 67 3.09 -0.44 -8.40
C ASN A 67 3.00 -1.90 -7.95
N ASP A 68 3.46 -2.81 -8.80
CA ASP A 68 3.52 -4.26 -8.59
C ASP A 68 4.96 -4.77 -8.46
N ASP A 69 5.94 -4.14 -9.12
CA ASP A 69 7.34 -4.60 -9.12
C ASP A 69 8.28 -3.81 -8.19
N SER A 70 9.40 -4.44 -7.81
CA SER A 70 10.54 -3.80 -7.15
C SER A 70 11.72 -3.65 -8.12
N PRO A 71 12.61 -2.67 -7.91
CA PRO A 71 13.82 -2.53 -8.73
C PRO A 71 14.79 -3.72 -8.63
N GLU A 72 14.61 -4.61 -7.65
CA GLU A 72 15.51 -5.74 -7.40
C GLU A 72 15.18 -6.98 -8.26
N GLY A 73 14.14 -6.91 -9.09
CA GLY A 73 13.69 -8.02 -9.93
C GLY A 73 12.98 -9.13 -9.15
N THR A 74 12.48 -8.82 -7.95
CA THR A 74 11.50 -9.63 -7.21
C THR A 74 10.08 -9.22 -7.57
N THR A 75 9.09 -10.01 -7.18
CA THR A 75 7.67 -9.65 -7.28
C THR A 75 7.22 -8.74 -6.14
N ASP A 76 8.10 -8.31 -5.23
CA ASP A 76 7.72 -7.36 -4.19
C ASP A 76 7.37 -6.01 -4.82
N SER A 77 6.55 -5.19 -4.18
CA SER A 77 6.18 -3.88 -4.73
C SER A 77 6.84 -2.74 -3.98
N LEU A 78 7.38 -1.76 -4.73
CA LEU A 78 7.92 -0.53 -4.15
C LEU A 78 7.38 0.71 -4.85
N LEU A 79 6.50 1.46 -4.18
CA LEU A 79 5.88 2.67 -4.73
C LEU A 79 6.51 3.95 -4.14
N PHE A 80 7.01 4.84 -5.00
CA PHE A 80 7.51 6.16 -4.61
C PHE A 80 6.58 7.28 -5.09
N VAL A 81 6.16 8.16 -4.18
CA VAL A 81 5.20 9.24 -4.48
C VAL A 81 5.58 10.56 -3.79
N ARG A 82 5.41 11.67 -4.49
CA ARG A 82 5.45 13.02 -3.93
C ARG A 82 4.05 13.50 -3.53
N ILE A 83 3.85 13.82 -2.25
CA ILE A 83 2.53 14.22 -1.70
C ILE A 83 2.26 15.71 -1.91
N LYS A 84 1.19 16.02 -2.63
CA LYS A 84 0.81 17.40 -3.00
C LYS A 84 -0.12 18.07 -1.99
N GLU A 85 -0.90 17.29 -1.25
CA GLU A 85 -1.93 17.78 -0.34
C GLU A 85 -1.82 17.03 1.00
N SER A 86 -1.94 17.73 2.11
CA SER A 86 -1.95 17.10 3.43
C SER A 86 -3.31 16.44 3.70
N GLY A 87 -3.30 15.27 4.33
CA GLY A 87 -4.54 14.61 4.76
C GLY A 87 -4.39 13.10 4.93
N ALA A 88 -5.55 12.47 5.09
CA ALA A 88 -5.66 11.02 5.16
C ALA A 88 -5.57 10.41 3.76
N TYR A 89 -4.76 9.37 3.65
CA TYR A 89 -4.61 8.54 2.46
C TYR A 89 -4.90 7.10 2.80
N ILE A 90 -5.27 6.34 1.77
CA ILE A 90 -5.50 4.90 1.82
C ILE A 90 -4.33 4.21 1.13
N VAL A 91 -3.71 3.26 1.83
CA VAL A 91 -2.77 2.31 1.24
C VAL A 91 -3.53 1.01 1.03
N ARG A 92 -3.60 0.56 -0.22
CA ARG A 92 -4.30 -0.67 -0.61
C ARG A 92 -3.30 -1.75 -0.96
N VAL A 93 -3.50 -2.93 -0.38
CA VAL A 93 -2.77 -4.16 -0.68
C VAL A 93 -3.70 -5.12 -1.41
N ARG A 94 -3.27 -5.63 -2.56
CA ARG A 94 -3.95 -6.71 -3.31
C ARG A 94 -2.92 -7.63 -3.96
N SER A 95 -3.38 -8.72 -4.57
CA SER A 95 -2.55 -9.53 -5.47
C SER A 95 -2.72 -9.11 -6.93
N PHE A 96 -1.71 -9.40 -7.76
CA PHE A 96 -1.79 -9.29 -9.23
C PHE A 96 -2.85 -10.22 -9.85
N GLY A 97 -3.15 -11.35 -9.19
CA GLY A 97 -4.19 -12.29 -9.61
C GLY A 97 -5.50 -12.20 -8.81
N GLU A 98 -6.54 -12.89 -9.29
CA GLU A 98 -7.88 -12.90 -8.66
C GLU A 98 -7.93 -13.65 -7.32
N THR A 99 -6.99 -14.55 -7.03
CA THR A 99 -7.07 -15.43 -5.84
C THR A 99 -5.81 -15.43 -4.97
N GLY A 100 -4.85 -14.56 -5.24
CA GLY A 100 -3.60 -14.50 -4.47
C GLY A 100 -3.84 -13.89 -3.08
N GLY A 101 -3.37 -14.59 -2.04
CA GLY A 101 -3.44 -14.15 -0.65
C GLY A 101 -2.44 -14.91 0.21
N GLY A 102 -2.09 -14.37 1.36
CA GLY A 102 -1.05 -14.90 2.23
C GLY A 102 -0.45 -13.81 3.13
N ALA A 103 0.58 -14.16 3.89
CA ALA A 103 1.26 -13.21 4.75
C ALA A 103 2.03 -12.16 3.93
N PHE A 104 2.08 -10.94 4.47
CA PHE A 104 2.86 -9.86 3.90
C PHE A 104 3.37 -8.92 4.99
N THR A 105 4.38 -8.13 4.63
CA THR A 105 4.86 -6.99 5.41
C THR A 105 4.67 -5.73 4.59
N LEU A 106 3.98 -4.74 5.15
CA LEU A 106 3.78 -3.41 4.57
C LEU A 106 4.51 -2.36 5.40
N THR A 107 5.34 -1.54 4.75
CA THR A 107 6.04 -0.44 5.42
C THR A 107 5.86 0.85 4.64
N VAL A 108 5.31 1.88 5.28
CA VAL A 108 5.19 3.23 4.70
C VAL A 108 6.25 4.13 5.29
N THR A 109 7.17 4.64 4.49
CA THR A 109 8.21 5.56 4.94
C THR A 109 7.97 6.94 4.38
N ARG A 110 7.78 7.91 5.28
CA ARG A 110 7.63 9.33 4.97
C ARG A 110 8.95 10.05 5.15
N LEU A 111 9.48 10.58 4.06
CA LEU A 111 10.66 11.43 4.03
C LEU A 111 10.20 12.89 3.95
N ALA A 112 10.15 13.52 5.13
CA ALA A 112 9.85 14.94 5.23
C ALA A 112 10.97 15.76 4.56
N PRO A 113 10.65 16.89 3.91
CA PRO A 113 11.65 17.85 3.48
C PRO A 113 12.56 18.25 4.65
N VAL A 114 13.84 18.45 4.36
CA VAL A 114 14.73 19.15 5.29
C VAL A 114 14.46 20.63 5.11
N ASP A 115 14.10 21.32 6.20
CA ASP A 115 13.92 22.77 6.24
C ASP A 115 15.25 23.53 6.05
#